data_AF-A0A834W9K7-F1
#
_entry.id   AF-A0A834W9K7-F1
#
_cell.length_a   1.000
_cell.length_b   1.000
_cell.length_c   1.000
_cell.angle_alpha   90.00
_cell.angle_beta   90.00
_cell.angle_gamma   90.00
#
_symmetry.space_group_name_H-M   'P 1'
#
loop_
_entity.id
_entity.type
_entity.pdbx_description
1 polymer ?
#
loop_
_entity_poly.entity_id
_entity_poly.type
_entity_poly.pdbx_seq_one_letter_code
_entity_poly.pdbx_strand_id
1 'polypeptide(L)'
;MCNKPHILIFPYPAQGHMLPLLDLTHQLALRSFTITILITPKNLPTLNPILSTHPTTIHTLILPFPSHPKVPRGIENVKDLGASGNVHVMSALSKLREPIVQWFQSHPSPPVAIISDFFLGWTLQLSHYLGIPRIAFYSSGAFLTAVSNFCWKTREPLRGRGVVECSEIPGTPSFKEEHLPSIFRCYEESDPDWEIVKEGYLTNLLSWGCVFNTFRALEGPYLEYLREKLKLSRVFAIGPLSLRGPDPYPNGNPGHGVFKWLDGCPHGSVLYICFGSQKLLKREQMEALAGGLERSDTRFIWVVKVGTAQQTKEGYGVVPDGFEGRVSGRGLVIKGWVPQVAILGHCAVGGFLSHCGWNSVLEAMVAGVMVLGWPMEADQFVNARLLVEDKGVAVRVCEGADSVPNPDELGRVIQKSMTMDNPKKERAKKMRDEALKSVSEVGESSKELDELVEERKRSLAITPLKSQPSQVPTRYPIFSHYSSHPFFHLQPLLSLLHRAITPLKSASPCCSLLHCAPPPCWSSVVFISLLDLLSAFDSVLATSRTERNEMHKHVKDVAEGMRAK
;
A
#
# COMPACT_ATOMS: atom_id res chain seq x y z
N MET A 1 30.09 -29.30 0.15
CA MET A 1 29.04 -28.58 0.90
C MET A 1 28.10 -27.97 -0.12
N CYS A 2 26.81 -28.30 -0.10
CA CYS A 2 25.86 -27.71 -1.05
C CYS A 2 25.71 -26.22 -0.70
N ASN A 3 25.98 -25.32 -1.64
CA ASN A 3 25.99 -23.88 -1.38
C ASN A 3 24.55 -23.42 -1.06
N LYS A 4 24.32 -22.84 0.12
CA LYS A 4 22.98 -22.36 0.51
C LYS A 4 22.57 -21.19 -0.40
N PRO A 5 21.32 -21.15 -0.91
CA PRO A 5 20.81 -19.99 -1.63
C PRO A 5 20.99 -18.69 -0.85
N HIS A 6 21.63 -17.69 -1.45
CA HIS A 6 21.82 -16.37 -0.83
C HIS A 6 20.74 -15.38 -1.29
N ILE A 7 19.98 -14.79 -0.39
CA ILE A 7 18.93 -13.80 -0.72
C ILE A 7 19.28 -12.42 -0.14
N LEU A 8 19.02 -11.37 -0.92
CA LEU A 8 19.00 -9.99 -0.43
C LEU A 8 17.60 -9.64 0.07
N ILE A 9 17.49 -9.22 1.32
CA ILE A 9 16.27 -8.63 1.89
C ILE A 9 16.43 -7.12 1.95
N PHE A 10 15.47 -6.38 1.41
CA PHE A 10 15.46 -4.93 1.46
C PHE A 10 14.15 -4.41 2.09
N PRO A 11 14.15 -4.16 3.42
CA PRO A 11 13.01 -3.57 4.11
C PRO A 11 12.92 -2.05 3.88
N TYR A 12 11.70 -1.54 3.81
CA TYR A 12 11.44 -0.10 3.81
C TYR A 12 11.51 0.46 5.25
N PRO A 13 12.15 1.62 5.51
CA PRO A 13 12.46 2.10 6.86
C PRO A 13 11.25 2.74 7.58
N ALA A 14 10.24 1.91 7.84
CA ALA A 14 9.08 2.19 8.67
C ALA A 14 8.67 0.91 9.43
N GLN A 15 8.27 1.02 10.69
CA GLN A 15 8.02 -0.16 11.55
C GLN A 15 6.91 -1.05 10.98
N GLY A 16 5.89 -0.44 10.36
CA GLY A 16 4.81 -1.14 9.67
C GLY A 16 5.30 -2.08 8.56
N HIS A 17 6.46 -1.79 7.97
CA HIS A 17 7.05 -2.49 6.84
C HIS A 17 8.20 -3.40 7.27
N MET A 18 9.14 -2.88 8.06
CA MET A 18 10.33 -3.60 8.49
C MET A 18 9.98 -4.86 9.28
N LEU A 19 9.18 -4.72 10.33
CA LEU A 19 8.91 -5.81 11.27
C LEU A 19 8.34 -7.07 10.59
N PRO A 20 7.25 -6.99 9.80
CA PRO A 20 6.72 -8.19 9.15
C PRO A 20 7.67 -8.78 8.09
N LEU A 21 8.50 -7.96 7.41
CA LEU A 21 9.51 -8.52 6.51
C LEU A 21 10.66 -9.19 7.29
N LEU A 22 11.01 -8.71 8.47
CA LEU A 22 11.98 -9.38 9.35
C LEU A 22 11.42 -10.69 9.91
N ASP A 23 10.12 -10.77 10.20
CA ASP A 23 9.47 -12.03 10.57
C ASP A 23 9.52 -13.06 9.43
N LEU A 24 9.27 -12.65 8.18
CA LEU A 24 9.50 -13.50 7.01
C LEU A 24 10.99 -13.89 6.90
N THR A 25 11.89 -12.94 7.12
CA THR A 25 13.34 -13.18 7.04
C THR A 25 13.78 -14.25 8.05
N HIS A 26 13.24 -14.21 9.26
CA HIS A 26 13.46 -15.24 10.28
C HIS A 26 13.01 -16.62 9.78
N GLN A 27 11.83 -16.71 9.18
CA GLN A 27 11.31 -17.95 8.62
C GLN A 27 12.13 -18.51 7.44
N LEU A 28 12.72 -17.62 6.63
CA LEU A 28 13.63 -18.01 5.55
C LEU A 28 14.98 -18.50 6.10
N ALA A 29 15.52 -17.86 7.13
CA ALA A 29 16.76 -18.30 7.78
C ALA A 29 16.64 -19.73 8.33
N LEU A 30 15.49 -20.05 8.96
CA LEU A 30 15.17 -21.42 9.43
C LEU A 30 15.13 -22.46 8.30
N ARG A 31 14.92 -22.04 7.05
CA ARG A 31 14.81 -22.90 5.87
C ARG A 31 16.09 -22.97 5.05
N SER A 32 17.24 -22.71 5.67
CA SER A 32 18.58 -22.85 5.09
C SER A 32 18.91 -21.89 3.95
N PHE A 33 18.35 -20.68 3.97
CA PHE A 33 18.85 -19.57 3.15
C PHE A 33 20.01 -18.87 3.85
N THR A 34 21.04 -18.49 3.11
CA THR A 34 21.94 -17.41 3.54
C THR A 34 21.27 -16.09 3.21
N ILE A 35 21.33 -15.11 4.11
CA ILE A 35 20.59 -13.87 3.94
C ILE A 35 21.49 -12.67 4.19
N THR A 36 21.39 -11.65 3.32
CA THR A 36 21.90 -10.31 3.61
C THR A 36 20.73 -9.35 3.71
N ILE A 37 20.64 -8.60 4.80
CA ILE A 37 19.66 -7.52 4.97
C ILE A 37 20.33 -6.19 4.62
N LEU A 38 19.81 -5.51 3.60
CA LEU A 38 20.20 -4.13 3.30
C LEU A 38 19.56 -3.19 4.30
N ILE A 39 20.37 -2.37 4.97
CA ILE A 39 19.88 -1.45 6.00
C ILE A 39 20.69 -0.15 6.00
N THR A 40 20.09 0.93 6.48
CA THR A 40 20.78 2.20 6.69
C THR A 40 21.22 2.36 8.16
N PRO A 41 22.26 3.16 8.46
CA PRO A 41 22.86 3.20 9.78
C PRO A 41 21.90 3.47 10.95
N LYS A 42 20.92 4.36 10.80
CA LYS A 42 19.96 4.69 11.88
C LYS A 42 18.89 3.61 12.07
N ASN A 43 18.69 2.74 11.08
CA ASN A 43 17.74 1.63 11.16
C ASN A 43 18.40 0.32 11.59
N LEU A 44 19.75 0.25 11.62
CA LEU A 44 20.49 -0.95 12.03
C LEU A 44 20.08 -1.51 13.40
N PRO A 45 19.84 -0.70 14.46
CA PRO A 45 19.46 -1.25 15.76
C PRO A 45 18.15 -2.06 15.75
N THR A 46 17.27 -1.83 14.77
CA THR A 46 16.04 -2.63 14.60
C THR A 46 16.32 -4.09 14.24
N LEU A 47 17.52 -4.40 13.72
CA LEU A 47 17.93 -5.77 13.39
C LEU A 47 18.50 -6.54 14.60
N ASN A 48 18.70 -5.91 15.76
CA ASN A 48 19.33 -6.57 16.92
C ASN A 48 18.68 -7.91 17.29
N PRO A 49 17.33 -8.04 17.37
CA PRO A 49 16.70 -9.32 17.71
C PRO A 49 17.04 -10.42 16.69
N ILE A 50 16.87 -10.15 15.40
CA ILE A 50 17.04 -11.16 14.35
C ILE A 50 18.52 -11.54 14.13
N LEU A 51 19.45 -10.59 14.28
CA LEU A 51 20.89 -10.86 14.22
C LEU A 51 21.36 -11.69 15.42
N SER A 52 20.77 -11.47 16.60
CA SER A 52 21.05 -12.29 17.79
C SER A 52 20.51 -13.72 17.63
N THR A 53 19.35 -13.88 16.99
CA THR A 53 18.77 -15.21 16.72
C THR A 53 19.54 -15.97 15.64
N HIS A 54 20.07 -15.30 14.62
CA HIS A 54 20.68 -15.93 13.44
C HIS A 54 22.09 -15.39 13.10
N PRO A 55 23.06 -15.41 14.03
CA PRO A 55 24.34 -14.69 13.90
C PRO A 55 25.24 -15.19 12.76
N THR A 56 25.04 -16.43 12.31
CA THR A 56 25.85 -17.06 11.25
C THR A 56 25.15 -17.14 9.90
N THR A 57 23.84 -16.87 9.85
CA THR A 57 23.01 -17.07 8.66
C THR A 57 22.52 -15.76 8.06
N ILE A 58 22.37 -14.74 8.91
CA ILE A 58 21.93 -13.40 8.50
C ILE A 58 23.10 -12.42 8.63
N HIS A 59 23.41 -11.77 7.52
CA HIS A 59 24.42 -10.72 7.40
C HIS A 59 23.76 -9.37 7.12
N THR A 60 24.54 -8.30 7.21
CA THR A 60 24.07 -6.94 6.92
C THR A 60 24.87 -6.32 5.78
N LEU A 61 24.16 -5.59 4.92
CA LEU A 61 24.73 -4.64 3.97
C LEU A 61 24.33 -3.25 4.42
N ILE A 62 25.25 -2.53 5.05
CA ILE A 62 24.99 -1.20 5.58
C ILE A 62 25.37 -0.18 4.51
N LEU A 63 24.37 0.52 3.95
CA LEU A 63 24.57 1.59 2.98
C LEU A 63 24.10 2.93 3.55
N PRO A 64 24.81 4.04 3.31
CA PRO A 64 24.38 5.35 3.77
C PRO A 64 23.02 5.72 3.16
N PHE A 65 22.14 6.32 3.96
CA PHE A 65 20.87 6.83 3.43
C PHE A 65 21.15 7.92 2.39
N PRO A 66 20.65 7.81 1.14
CA PRO A 66 20.92 8.80 0.11
C PRO A 66 20.31 10.17 0.45
N SER A 67 21.04 11.24 0.18
CA SER A 67 20.54 12.60 0.42
C SER A 67 19.36 12.94 -0.49
N HIS A 68 18.38 13.65 0.08
CA HIS A 68 17.23 14.19 -0.64
C HIS A 68 16.90 15.60 -0.14
N PRO A 69 16.63 16.59 -1.03
CA PRO A 69 16.39 17.98 -0.61
C PRO A 69 15.22 18.14 0.38
N LYS A 70 14.20 17.29 0.25
CA LYS A 70 13.00 17.28 1.09
C LYS A 70 13.08 16.31 2.30
N VAL A 71 14.24 15.70 2.54
CA VAL A 71 14.49 14.85 3.73
C VAL A 71 15.59 15.49 4.58
N PRO A 72 15.32 15.88 5.84
CA PRO A 72 16.32 16.48 6.71
C PRO A 72 17.53 15.56 6.93
N ARG A 73 18.72 16.16 7.09
CA ARG A 73 19.96 15.40 7.35
C ARG A 73 19.85 14.57 8.62
N GLY A 74 20.27 13.31 8.56
CA GLY A 74 20.30 12.39 9.70
C GLY A 74 18.97 11.69 9.98
N ILE A 75 17.90 12.01 9.24
CA ILE A 75 16.63 11.29 9.28
C ILE A 75 16.65 10.18 8.22
N GLU A 76 16.45 8.94 8.66
CA GLU A 76 16.44 7.77 7.78
C GLU A 76 15.20 6.87 8.00
N ASN A 77 14.34 7.21 8.96
CA ASN A 77 13.13 6.46 9.29
C ASN A 77 11.90 7.36 9.18
N VAL A 78 10.82 6.84 8.60
CA VAL A 78 9.59 7.61 8.37
C VAL A 78 8.93 8.06 9.68
N LYS A 79 9.14 7.34 10.80
CA LYS A 79 8.60 7.76 12.11
C LYS A 79 9.05 9.17 12.52
N ASP A 80 10.25 9.58 12.07
CA ASP A 80 10.88 10.85 12.44
C ASP A 80 10.60 11.95 11.39
N LEU A 81 9.95 11.60 10.27
CA LEU A 81 9.59 12.50 9.18
C LEU A 81 8.08 12.73 9.03
N GLY A 82 7.28 11.74 9.41
CA GLY A 82 5.84 11.71 9.19
C GLY A 82 5.45 11.13 7.82
N ALA A 83 4.15 10.80 7.67
CA ALA A 83 3.65 10.07 6.51
C ALA A 83 3.79 10.82 5.17
N SER A 84 3.78 12.16 5.20
CA SER A 84 4.01 13.01 4.01
C SER A 84 5.41 12.84 3.41
N GLY A 85 6.39 12.41 4.23
CA GLY A 85 7.76 12.20 3.78
C GLY A 85 8.00 10.91 3.00
N ASN A 86 7.02 9.98 2.94
CA ASN A 86 7.20 8.68 2.30
C ASN A 86 7.65 8.79 0.85
N VAL A 87 7.04 9.69 0.07
CA VAL A 87 7.36 9.88 -1.36
C VAL A 87 8.85 10.24 -1.55
N HIS A 88 9.38 11.12 -0.69
CA HIS A 88 10.78 11.54 -0.74
C HIS A 88 11.75 10.46 -0.25
N VAL A 89 11.34 9.65 0.74
CA VAL A 89 12.13 8.52 1.21
C VAL A 89 12.20 7.41 0.15
N MET A 90 11.09 7.08 -0.51
CA MET A 90 11.06 6.13 -1.62
C MET A 90 11.98 6.59 -2.76
N SER A 91 11.86 7.87 -3.17
CA SER A 91 12.73 8.48 -4.18
C SER A 91 14.20 8.46 -3.77
N ALA A 92 14.53 8.86 -2.53
CA ALA A 92 15.88 8.84 -2.01
C ALA A 92 16.50 7.43 -2.08
N LEU A 93 15.79 6.41 -1.59
CA LEU A 93 16.27 5.03 -1.56
C LEU A 93 16.50 4.45 -2.96
N SER A 94 15.83 4.95 -4.00
CA SER A 94 16.09 4.55 -5.40
C SER A 94 17.53 4.82 -5.85
N LYS A 95 18.20 5.82 -5.24
CA LYS A 95 19.61 6.16 -5.50
C LYS A 95 20.60 5.13 -4.94
N LEU A 96 20.12 4.11 -4.22
CA LEU A 96 20.95 2.98 -3.79
C LEU A 96 21.20 1.96 -4.91
N ARG A 97 20.59 2.13 -6.10
CA ARG A 97 20.78 1.25 -7.25
C ARG A 97 22.25 0.97 -7.55
N GLU A 98 23.05 2.01 -7.79
CA GLU A 98 24.47 1.86 -8.15
C GLU A 98 25.31 1.27 -7.01
N PRO A 99 25.21 1.72 -5.74
CA PRO A 99 25.87 1.07 -4.61
C PRO A 99 25.55 -0.43 -4.49
N ILE A 100 24.29 -0.82 -4.70
CA ILE A 100 23.90 -2.23 -4.66
C ILE A 100 24.55 -3.00 -5.81
N VAL A 101 24.52 -2.48 -7.04
CA VAL A 101 25.18 -3.12 -8.20
C VAL A 101 26.67 -3.35 -7.93
N GLN A 102 27.38 -2.34 -7.44
CA GLN A 102 28.80 -2.44 -7.10
C GLN A 102 29.05 -3.51 -6.04
N TRP A 103 28.20 -3.54 -5.01
CA TRP A 103 28.29 -4.57 -3.98
C TRP A 103 28.09 -5.98 -4.57
N PHE A 104 27.06 -6.20 -5.39
CA PHE A 104 26.83 -7.49 -6.08
C PHE A 104 28.03 -7.94 -6.90
N GLN A 105 28.68 -7.03 -7.63
CA GLN A 105 29.85 -7.33 -8.46
C GLN A 105 31.09 -7.72 -7.64
N SER A 106 31.22 -7.15 -6.44
CA SER A 106 32.36 -7.42 -5.54
C SER A 106 32.14 -8.59 -4.58
N HIS A 107 30.90 -9.02 -4.39
CA HIS A 107 30.56 -10.01 -3.37
C HIS A 107 30.98 -11.42 -3.83
N PRO A 108 31.71 -12.20 -3.01
CA PRO A 108 32.26 -13.51 -3.42
C PRO A 108 31.18 -14.57 -3.72
N SER A 109 29.99 -14.41 -3.14
CA SER A 109 28.83 -15.27 -3.38
C SER A 109 27.58 -14.38 -3.43
N PRO A 110 27.33 -13.65 -4.52
CA PRO A 110 26.29 -12.63 -4.57
C PRO A 110 24.89 -13.26 -4.40
N PRO A 111 23.90 -12.49 -3.91
CA PRO A 111 22.54 -12.98 -3.83
C PRO A 111 21.96 -13.42 -5.18
N VAL A 112 21.07 -14.39 -5.12
CA VAL A 112 20.41 -14.99 -6.30
C VAL A 112 18.94 -14.61 -6.41
N ALA A 113 18.44 -13.82 -5.46
CA ALA A 113 17.10 -13.22 -5.49
C ALA A 113 17.07 -11.98 -4.59
N ILE A 114 16.11 -11.09 -4.86
CA ILE A 114 15.81 -9.93 -4.02
C ILE A 114 14.39 -10.09 -3.47
N ILE A 115 14.20 -9.95 -2.17
CA ILE A 115 12.90 -9.73 -1.56
C ILE A 115 12.90 -8.30 -1.03
N SER A 116 12.07 -7.44 -1.61
CA SER A 116 11.96 -6.05 -1.18
C SER A 116 10.54 -5.72 -0.78
N ASP A 117 10.40 -4.76 0.12
CA ASP A 117 9.11 -4.13 0.38
C ASP A 117 8.49 -3.54 -0.90
N PHE A 118 7.17 -3.51 -0.98
CA PHE A 118 6.43 -2.97 -2.13
C PHE A 118 6.61 -1.45 -2.31
N PHE A 119 7.01 -0.69 -1.28
CA PHE A 119 7.41 0.71 -1.44
C PHE A 119 8.73 0.88 -2.21
N LEU A 120 9.50 -0.21 -2.37
CA LEU A 120 10.75 -0.26 -3.11
C LEU A 120 10.57 -0.88 -4.50
N GLY A 121 9.46 -0.56 -5.18
CA GLY A 121 9.11 -1.12 -6.49
C GLY A 121 10.20 -0.97 -7.56
N TRP A 122 11.00 0.10 -7.49
CA TRP A 122 12.14 0.34 -8.36
C TRP A 122 13.17 -0.81 -8.37
N THR A 123 13.23 -1.60 -7.30
CA THR A 123 14.15 -2.75 -7.21
C THR A 123 13.81 -3.86 -8.22
N LEU A 124 12.65 -3.81 -8.89
CA LEU A 124 12.37 -4.69 -10.03
C LEU A 124 13.33 -4.44 -11.19
N GLN A 125 13.53 -3.17 -11.56
CA GLN A 125 14.47 -2.82 -12.63
C GLN A 125 15.90 -3.21 -12.26
N LEU A 126 16.26 -3.06 -10.98
CA LEU A 126 17.54 -3.54 -10.44
C LEU A 126 17.67 -5.06 -10.58
N SER A 127 16.62 -5.83 -10.25
CA SER A 127 16.69 -7.29 -10.35
C SER A 127 16.83 -7.77 -11.79
N HIS A 128 16.16 -7.10 -12.75
CA HIS A 128 16.34 -7.37 -14.18
C HIS A 128 17.76 -7.06 -14.63
N TYR A 129 18.34 -5.94 -14.21
CA TYR A 129 19.73 -5.58 -14.52
C TYR A 129 20.72 -6.63 -13.98
N LEU A 130 20.47 -7.16 -12.77
CA LEU A 130 21.28 -8.20 -12.15
C LEU A 130 20.98 -9.61 -12.67
N GLY A 131 19.94 -9.80 -13.50
CA GLY A 131 19.53 -11.10 -14.02
C GLY A 131 18.96 -12.05 -12.96
N ILE A 132 18.38 -11.53 -11.87
CA ILE A 132 17.84 -12.31 -10.76
C ILE A 132 16.35 -12.01 -10.50
N PRO A 133 15.58 -12.96 -9.94
CA PRO A 133 14.19 -12.72 -9.59
C PRO A 133 14.03 -11.74 -8.42
N ARG A 134 13.05 -10.85 -8.53
CA ARG A 134 12.50 -10.07 -7.41
C ARG A 134 11.20 -10.70 -6.91
N ILE A 135 11.05 -10.77 -5.60
CA ILE A 135 9.78 -11.02 -4.91
C ILE A 135 9.34 -9.71 -4.24
N ALA A 136 8.13 -9.25 -4.54
CA ALA A 136 7.53 -8.11 -3.87
C ALA A 136 6.88 -8.56 -2.56
N PHE A 137 7.32 -7.99 -1.44
CA PHE A 137 6.71 -8.22 -0.13
C PHE A 137 5.71 -7.12 0.19
N TYR A 138 4.48 -7.53 0.52
CA TYR A 138 3.40 -6.66 0.93
C TYR A 138 3.16 -6.82 2.43
N SER A 139 3.54 -5.78 3.18
CA SER A 139 3.14 -5.55 4.57
C SER A 139 1.71 -5.01 4.70
N SER A 140 0.94 -5.04 3.61
CA SER A 140 -0.46 -4.64 3.50
C SER A 140 -1.33 -5.81 3.01
N GLY A 141 -2.65 -5.62 3.05
CA GLY A 141 -3.60 -6.62 2.52
C GLY A 141 -3.59 -6.76 1.00
N ALA A 142 -4.05 -7.92 0.52
CA ALA A 142 -4.29 -8.18 -0.90
C ALA A 142 -5.42 -7.29 -1.45
N PHE A 143 -6.41 -6.96 -0.62
CA PHE A 143 -7.51 -6.09 -1.00
C PHE A 143 -7.03 -4.68 -1.36
N LEU A 144 -6.12 -4.11 -0.55
CA LEU A 144 -5.49 -2.82 -0.85
C LEU A 144 -4.76 -2.85 -2.19
N THR A 145 -4.09 -3.96 -2.51
CA THR A 145 -3.35 -4.09 -3.76
C THR A 145 -4.29 -4.10 -4.97
N ALA A 146 -5.43 -4.79 -4.87
CA ALA A 146 -6.48 -4.75 -5.89
C ALA A 146 -7.02 -3.32 -6.09
N VAL A 147 -7.38 -2.64 -5.00
CA VAL A 147 -7.90 -1.25 -5.04
C VAL A 147 -6.86 -0.28 -5.60
N SER A 148 -5.61 -0.39 -5.16
CA SER A 148 -4.52 0.46 -5.64
C SER A 148 -4.27 0.26 -7.12
N ASN A 149 -4.19 -0.99 -7.59
CA ASN A 149 -4.01 -1.29 -9.01
C ASN A 149 -5.18 -0.75 -9.86
N PHE A 150 -6.42 -0.86 -9.38
CA PHE A 150 -7.58 -0.24 -10.04
C PHE A 150 -7.42 1.28 -10.14
N CYS A 151 -7.10 1.95 -9.02
CA CYS A 151 -6.96 3.41 -8.99
C CYS A 151 -5.87 3.91 -9.95
N TRP A 152 -4.71 3.24 -9.98
CA TRP A 152 -3.61 3.61 -10.87
C TRP A 152 -3.91 3.36 -12.36
N LYS A 153 -4.79 2.41 -12.69
CA LYS A 153 -5.19 2.10 -14.08
C LYS A 153 -6.33 2.99 -14.59
N THR A 154 -7.34 3.27 -13.78
CA THR A 154 -8.58 3.97 -14.18
C THR A 154 -8.42 5.49 -14.24
N ARG A 155 -7.20 6.00 -14.48
CA ARG A 155 -6.69 7.34 -14.12
C ARG A 155 -7.43 8.56 -14.74
N GLU A 156 -8.44 8.41 -15.58
CA GLU A 156 -9.36 9.53 -15.92
C GLU A 156 -10.18 9.94 -14.68
N PRO A 157 -10.43 11.25 -14.47
CA PRO A 157 -10.41 11.85 -13.15
C PRO A 157 -11.43 11.18 -12.22
N LEU A 158 -10.91 10.39 -11.28
CA LEU A 158 -11.65 10.02 -10.08
C LEU A 158 -11.98 11.27 -9.24
N ARG A 159 -11.26 12.37 -9.48
CA ARG A 159 -11.51 13.69 -8.90
C ARG A 159 -12.88 14.22 -9.28
N GLY A 160 -13.70 14.48 -8.27
CA GLY A 160 -15.03 15.06 -8.41
C GLY A 160 -16.14 14.04 -8.65
N ARG A 161 -15.85 12.73 -8.59
CA ARG A 161 -16.88 11.67 -8.70
C ARG A 161 -17.65 11.44 -7.40
N GLY A 162 -17.13 11.92 -6.27
CA GLY A 162 -17.70 11.72 -4.93
C GLY A 162 -17.49 10.29 -4.42
N VAL A 163 -18.02 9.31 -5.15
CA VAL A 163 -17.87 7.86 -4.88
C VAL A 163 -17.24 7.17 -6.09
N VAL A 164 -16.24 6.34 -5.82
CA VAL A 164 -15.54 5.51 -6.79
C VAL A 164 -15.92 4.06 -6.58
N GLU A 165 -16.56 3.47 -7.58
CA GLU A 165 -16.88 2.04 -7.61
C GLU A 165 -15.78 1.27 -8.35
N CYS A 166 -15.21 0.27 -7.69
CA CYS A 166 -14.20 -0.61 -8.26
C CYS A 166 -14.86 -1.87 -8.84
N SER A 167 -15.57 -1.71 -9.95
CA SER A 167 -16.44 -2.74 -10.56
C SER A 167 -15.74 -4.06 -10.94
N GLU A 168 -14.43 -4.04 -11.14
CA GLU A 168 -13.66 -5.25 -11.48
C GLU A 168 -13.25 -6.07 -10.25
N ILE A 169 -13.29 -5.48 -9.05
CA ILE A 169 -12.83 -6.12 -7.81
C ILE A 169 -13.99 -6.94 -7.20
N PRO A 170 -13.74 -8.14 -6.62
CA PRO A 170 -14.78 -8.95 -5.98
C PRO A 170 -15.62 -8.15 -4.99
N GLY A 171 -16.94 -8.28 -5.08
CA GLY A 171 -17.90 -7.55 -4.25
C GLY A 171 -18.15 -6.09 -4.68
N THR A 172 -17.58 -5.65 -5.80
CA THR A 172 -17.77 -4.31 -6.38
C THR A 172 -17.66 -3.19 -5.34
N PRO A 173 -16.53 -3.11 -4.63
CA PRO A 173 -16.40 -2.20 -3.50
C PRO A 173 -16.42 -0.74 -3.96
N SER A 174 -17.02 0.10 -3.13
CA SER A 174 -17.13 1.53 -3.36
C SER A 174 -16.46 2.34 -2.25
N PHE A 175 -15.82 3.43 -2.63
CA PHE A 175 -15.12 4.31 -1.70
C PHE A 175 -15.48 5.76 -1.99
N LYS A 176 -15.69 6.55 -0.94
CA LYS A 176 -15.61 8.01 -1.12
C LYS A 176 -14.21 8.35 -1.63
N GLU A 177 -14.10 9.39 -2.44
CA GLU A 177 -12.79 9.81 -2.98
C GLU A 177 -11.75 10.05 -1.86
N GLU A 178 -12.19 10.62 -0.74
CA GLU A 178 -11.37 10.85 0.47
C GLU A 178 -10.91 9.56 1.19
N HIS A 179 -11.58 8.43 0.94
CA HIS A 179 -11.26 7.11 1.51
C HIS A 179 -10.33 6.27 0.63
N LEU A 180 -10.00 6.75 -0.58
CA LEU A 180 -9.02 6.08 -1.43
C LEU A 180 -7.62 6.13 -0.80
N PRO A 181 -6.74 5.16 -1.13
CA PRO A 181 -5.39 5.12 -0.58
C PRO A 181 -4.65 6.45 -0.73
N SER A 182 -4.03 6.93 0.35
CA SER A 182 -3.41 8.26 0.38
C SER A 182 -2.33 8.44 -0.70
N ILE A 183 -1.62 7.37 -1.05
CA ILE A 183 -0.60 7.38 -2.11
C ILE A 183 -1.18 7.73 -3.49
N PHE A 184 -2.44 7.39 -3.74
CA PHE A 184 -3.13 7.77 -4.97
C PHE A 184 -3.73 9.17 -4.84
N ARG A 185 -4.35 9.46 -3.69
CA ARG A 185 -5.08 10.72 -3.47
C ARG A 185 -4.15 11.95 -3.44
N CYS A 186 -2.95 11.80 -2.91
CA CYS A 186 -1.94 12.85 -2.79
C CYS A 186 -0.95 12.89 -3.97
N TYR A 187 -1.15 12.07 -5.00
CA TYR A 187 -0.25 12.01 -6.14
C TYR A 187 -0.23 13.34 -6.92
N GLU A 188 0.97 13.81 -7.25
CA GLU A 188 1.21 15.04 -8.00
C GLU A 188 2.04 14.76 -9.25
N GLU A 189 1.43 14.89 -10.43
CA GLU A 189 2.09 14.58 -11.72
C GLU A 189 3.29 15.48 -12.03
N SER A 190 3.33 16.68 -11.46
CA SER A 190 4.42 17.63 -11.65
C SER A 190 5.67 17.33 -10.81
N ASP A 191 5.59 16.45 -9.81
CA ASP A 191 6.72 16.10 -8.94
C ASP A 191 7.41 14.80 -9.43
N PRO A 192 8.69 14.84 -9.81
CA PRO A 192 9.43 13.65 -10.24
C PRO A 192 9.47 12.52 -9.19
N ASP A 193 9.42 12.84 -7.90
CA ASP A 193 9.39 11.82 -6.85
C ASP A 193 8.12 10.97 -6.95
N TRP A 194 6.99 11.61 -7.29
CA TRP A 194 5.70 10.93 -7.46
C TRP A 194 5.68 10.02 -8.69
N GLU A 195 6.43 10.32 -9.75
CA GLU A 195 6.58 9.40 -10.88
C GLU A 195 7.31 8.11 -10.49
N ILE A 196 8.39 8.22 -9.70
CA ILE A 196 9.12 7.05 -9.19
C ILE A 196 8.20 6.18 -8.33
N VAL A 197 7.39 6.80 -7.48
CA VAL A 197 6.41 6.09 -6.64
C VAL A 197 5.37 5.38 -7.50
N LYS A 198 4.73 6.10 -8.42
CA LYS A 198 3.72 5.54 -9.33
C LYS A 198 4.26 4.36 -10.13
N GLU A 199 5.45 4.51 -10.73
CA GLU A 199 6.11 3.43 -11.46
C GLU A 199 6.40 2.24 -10.53
N GLY A 200 6.91 2.49 -9.33
CA GLY A 200 7.15 1.45 -8.33
C GLY A 200 5.89 0.64 -8.00
N TYR A 201 4.76 1.32 -7.80
CA TYR A 201 3.47 0.64 -7.51
C TYR A 201 2.97 -0.19 -8.69
N LEU A 202 3.02 0.33 -9.91
CA LEU A 202 2.59 -0.37 -11.12
C LEU A 202 3.47 -1.59 -11.43
N THR A 203 4.77 -1.47 -11.17
CA THR A 203 5.75 -2.52 -11.47
C THR A 203 5.78 -3.63 -10.41
N ASN A 204 5.30 -3.41 -9.18
CA ASN A 204 5.32 -4.45 -8.16
C ASN A 204 4.68 -5.77 -8.60
N LEU A 205 3.57 -5.69 -9.33
CA LEU A 205 2.83 -6.86 -9.83
C LEU A 205 3.57 -7.60 -10.96
N LEU A 206 4.62 -7.01 -11.54
CA LEU A 206 5.47 -7.64 -12.56
C LEU A 206 6.62 -8.44 -11.94
N SER A 207 6.73 -8.48 -10.62
CA SER A 207 7.74 -9.27 -9.91
C SER A 207 7.57 -10.76 -10.18
N TRP A 208 8.62 -11.54 -9.94
CA TRP A 208 8.56 -13.01 -10.10
C TRP A 208 7.44 -13.61 -9.25
N GLY A 209 7.20 -13.06 -8.06
CA GLY A 209 6.04 -13.37 -7.22
C GLY A 209 5.74 -12.28 -6.21
N CYS A 210 4.52 -12.29 -5.68
CA CYS A 210 4.06 -11.39 -4.63
C CYS A 210 3.78 -12.19 -3.35
N VAL A 211 4.30 -11.71 -2.23
CA VAL A 211 4.13 -12.32 -0.91
C VAL A 211 3.37 -11.34 -0.01
N PHE A 212 2.25 -11.79 0.52
CA PHE A 212 1.36 -10.99 1.36
C PHE A 212 1.39 -11.48 2.80
N ASN A 213 1.55 -10.55 3.74
CA ASN A 213 1.30 -10.82 5.16
C ASN A 213 -0.21 -10.86 5.43
N THR A 214 -0.87 -11.92 4.97
CA THR A 214 -2.30 -12.18 5.13
C THR A 214 -2.56 -13.69 5.08
N PHE A 215 -3.80 -14.12 5.31
CA PHE A 215 -4.22 -15.51 5.22
C PHE A 215 -5.55 -15.64 4.48
N ARG A 216 -5.81 -16.82 3.89
CA ARG A 216 -6.94 -17.03 2.96
C ARG A 216 -8.31 -16.79 3.59
N ALA A 217 -8.52 -17.16 4.86
CA ALA A 217 -9.79 -16.87 5.52
C ALA A 217 -10.07 -15.35 5.64
N LEU A 218 -9.03 -14.51 5.68
CA LEU A 218 -9.15 -13.06 5.70
C LEU A 218 -9.29 -12.45 4.30
N GLU A 219 -8.54 -12.88 3.29
CA GLU A 219 -8.53 -12.17 1.97
C GLU A 219 -8.63 -13.08 0.73
N GLY A 220 -9.08 -14.33 0.89
CA GLY A 220 -9.18 -15.33 -0.18
C GLY A 220 -9.71 -14.79 -1.52
N PRO A 221 -10.90 -14.18 -1.60
CA PRO A 221 -11.43 -13.64 -2.86
C PRO A 221 -10.51 -12.64 -3.56
N TYR A 222 -9.80 -11.81 -2.79
CA TYR A 222 -8.88 -10.81 -3.33
C TYR A 222 -7.57 -11.44 -3.80
N LEU A 223 -7.06 -12.44 -3.09
CA LEU A 223 -5.91 -13.24 -3.52
C LEU A 223 -6.20 -13.95 -4.86
N GLU A 224 -7.40 -14.51 -5.01
CA GLU A 224 -7.86 -15.14 -6.26
C GLU A 224 -8.00 -14.13 -7.39
N TYR A 225 -8.56 -12.96 -7.12
CA TYR A 225 -8.62 -11.88 -8.10
C TYR A 225 -7.22 -11.49 -8.62
N LEU A 226 -6.25 -11.34 -7.72
CA LEU A 226 -4.86 -11.06 -8.11
C LEU A 226 -4.29 -12.18 -8.98
N ARG A 227 -4.52 -13.44 -8.62
CA ARG A 227 -4.02 -14.60 -9.38
C ARG A 227 -4.66 -14.75 -10.76
N GLU A 228 -5.98 -14.74 -10.82
CA GLU A 228 -6.73 -15.09 -12.03
C GLU A 228 -6.95 -13.90 -12.97
N LYS A 229 -7.41 -12.76 -12.42
CA LYS A 229 -7.78 -11.59 -13.23
C LYS A 229 -6.58 -10.76 -13.62
N LEU A 230 -5.62 -10.60 -12.71
CA LEU A 230 -4.36 -9.93 -13.03
C LEU A 230 -3.29 -10.89 -13.58
N LYS A 231 -3.64 -12.18 -13.76
CA LYS A 231 -2.78 -13.22 -14.34
C LYS A 231 -1.43 -13.36 -13.61
N LEU A 232 -1.43 -13.13 -12.30
CA LEU A 232 -0.23 -13.27 -11.47
C LEU A 232 -0.01 -14.74 -11.14
N SER A 233 1.00 -15.34 -11.78
CA SER A 233 1.31 -16.77 -11.58
C SER A 233 1.68 -17.14 -10.15
N ARG A 234 2.13 -16.17 -9.32
CA ARG A 234 2.67 -16.40 -7.98
C ARG A 234 2.21 -15.35 -6.99
N VAL A 235 1.22 -15.72 -6.19
CA VAL A 235 0.63 -14.93 -5.12
C VAL A 235 0.59 -15.82 -3.88
N PHE A 236 1.37 -15.45 -2.86
CA PHE A 236 1.51 -16.23 -1.63
C PHE A 236 0.95 -15.47 -0.43
N ALA A 237 0.05 -16.09 0.33
CA ALA A 237 -0.54 -15.59 1.58
C ALA A 237 0.05 -16.35 2.77
N ILE A 238 1.12 -15.80 3.34
CA ILE A 238 1.98 -16.51 4.31
C ILE A 238 1.80 -16.04 5.75
N GLY A 239 0.87 -15.11 5.99
CA GLY A 239 0.63 -14.53 7.30
C GLY A 239 -0.34 -15.34 8.17
N PRO A 240 -0.63 -14.84 9.39
CA PRO A 240 -0.02 -13.66 10.01
C PRO A 240 1.43 -13.92 10.45
N LEU A 241 2.38 -13.12 9.96
CA LEU A 241 3.81 -13.30 10.24
C LEU A 241 4.21 -12.94 11.69
N SER A 242 3.39 -12.17 12.39
CA SER A 242 3.61 -11.83 13.80
C SER A 242 3.60 -13.06 14.73
N LEU A 243 3.04 -14.18 14.29
CA LEU A 243 3.07 -15.48 14.99
C LEU A 243 4.36 -16.29 14.73
N ARG A 244 5.22 -15.79 13.84
CA ARG A 244 6.36 -16.52 13.25
C ARG A 244 7.69 -15.76 13.35
N GLY A 245 7.68 -14.59 13.98
CA GLY A 245 8.88 -13.81 14.25
C GLY A 245 9.72 -14.38 15.39
N PRO A 246 10.97 -13.88 15.56
CA PRO A 246 11.72 -14.13 16.78
C PRO A 246 10.96 -13.54 17.99
N ASP A 247 11.12 -14.15 19.17
CA ASP A 247 10.53 -13.62 20.40
C ASP A 247 10.99 -12.16 20.61
N PRO A 248 10.06 -11.18 20.60
CA PRO A 248 10.41 -9.79 20.82
C PRO A 248 10.81 -9.47 22.27
N TYR A 249 10.52 -10.36 23.24
CA TYR A 249 10.80 -10.16 24.67
C TYR A 249 11.52 -11.36 25.33
N PRO A 250 12.74 -11.72 24.88
CA PRO A 250 13.46 -12.87 25.41
C PRO A 250 13.79 -12.75 26.91
N ASN A 251 13.79 -11.54 27.47
CA ASN A 251 14.08 -11.23 28.88
C ASN A 251 12.81 -10.92 29.71
N GLY A 252 11.62 -11.29 29.21
CA GLY A 252 10.35 -11.09 29.91
C GLY A 252 9.66 -9.76 29.61
N ASN A 253 8.37 -9.69 29.97
CA ASN A 253 7.47 -8.62 29.58
C ASN A 253 7.51 -7.47 30.61
N PRO A 254 7.91 -6.23 30.26
CA PRO A 254 8.13 -5.14 31.23
C PRO A 254 6.84 -4.53 31.83
N GLY A 255 5.66 -5.02 31.47
CA GLY A 255 4.35 -4.41 31.75
C GLY A 255 3.69 -4.79 33.08
N HIS A 256 4.44 -5.16 34.12
CA HIS A 256 3.90 -5.85 35.32
C HIS A 256 2.70 -5.13 36.00
N GLY A 257 2.65 -3.80 35.96
CA GLY A 257 1.53 -3.02 36.50
C GLY A 257 0.25 -3.06 35.64
N VAL A 258 0.39 -3.09 34.31
CA VAL A 258 -0.73 -3.13 33.36
C VAL A 258 -1.41 -4.50 33.41
N PHE A 259 -0.64 -5.58 33.45
CA PHE A 259 -1.17 -6.93 33.51
C PHE A 259 -1.88 -7.21 34.83
N LYS A 260 -1.34 -6.74 35.97
CA LYS A 260 -2.04 -6.84 37.26
C LYS A 260 -3.42 -6.17 37.25
N TRP A 261 -3.58 -5.04 36.55
CA TRP A 261 -4.87 -4.38 36.41
C TRP A 261 -5.82 -5.18 35.50
N LEU A 262 -5.29 -5.72 34.40
CA LEU A 262 -6.04 -6.58 33.47
C LEU A 262 -6.51 -7.89 34.13
N ASP A 263 -5.70 -8.51 34.98
CA ASP A 263 -6.02 -9.72 35.74
C ASP A 263 -7.24 -9.51 36.66
N GLY A 264 -7.45 -8.28 37.14
CA GLY A 264 -8.58 -7.90 37.97
C GLY A 264 -9.86 -7.59 37.20
N CYS A 265 -9.83 -7.62 35.85
CA CYS A 265 -10.96 -7.24 35.01
C CYS A 265 -11.75 -8.48 34.51
N PRO A 266 -13.08 -8.37 34.36
CA PRO A 266 -13.88 -9.45 33.75
C PRO A 266 -13.45 -9.76 32.31
N HIS A 267 -13.63 -11.01 31.90
CA HIS A 267 -13.30 -11.46 30.54
C HIS A 267 -14.03 -10.63 29.46
N GLY A 268 -13.29 -10.24 28.42
CA GLY A 268 -13.82 -9.51 27.27
C GLY A 268 -14.47 -8.14 27.59
N SER A 269 -14.18 -7.55 28.76
CA SER A 269 -14.78 -6.30 29.25
C SER A 269 -13.94 -5.06 29.03
N VAL A 270 -12.67 -5.21 28.66
CA VAL A 270 -11.72 -4.11 28.48
C VAL A 270 -11.60 -3.73 27.00
N LEU A 271 -11.72 -2.43 26.71
CA LEU A 271 -11.39 -1.82 25.43
C LEU A 271 -9.93 -1.35 25.46
N TYR A 272 -9.10 -1.89 24.59
CA TYR A 272 -7.76 -1.35 24.35
C TYR A 272 -7.83 -0.24 23.29
N ILE A 273 -7.14 0.89 23.48
CA ILE A 273 -7.14 2.02 22.55
C ILE A 273 -5.69 2.40 22.18
N CYS A 274 -5.38 2.33 20.89
CA CYS A 274 -4.08 2.74 20.33
C CYS A 274 -4.20 3.09 18.85
N PHE A 275 -3.62 4.24 18.45
CA PHE A 275 -3.64 4.74 17.07
C PHE A 275 -2.32 4.50 16.32
N GLY A 276 -1.57 3.47 16.73
CA GLY A 276 -0.32 3.07 16.10
C GLY A 276 0.87 3.95 16.49
N SER A 277 2.02 3.69 15.86
CA SER A 277 3.29 4.31 16.24
C SER A 277 3.48 5.73 15.70
N GLN A 278 2.74 6.13 14.66
CA GLN A 278 2.97 7.39 13.95
C GLN A 278 1.94 8.47 14.27
N LYS A 279 0.68 8.11 14.52
CA LYS A 279 -0.41 9.09 14.64
C LYS A 279 -0.39 9.83 15.99
N LEU A 280 -0.62 11.14 15.92
CA LEU A 280 -0.95 12.00 17.05
C LEU A 280 -2.37 12.54 16.84
N LEU A 281 -3.20 12.50 17.88
CA LEU A 281 -4.54 13.06 17.85
C LEU A 281 -4.51 14.57 18.10
N LYS A 282 -5.38 15.30 17.42
CA LYS A 282 -5.60 16.73 17.70
C LYS A 282 -6.28 16.91 19.06
N ARG A 283 -6.17 18.11 19.63
CA ARG A 283 -6.78 18.45 20.94
C ARG A 283 -8.26 18.09 21.00
N GLU A 284 -9.03 18.49 20.00
CA GLU A 284 -10.47 18.23 19.94
C GLU A 284 -10.80 16.73 19.84
N GLN A 285 -9.97 15.95 19.13
CA GLN A 285 -10.12 14.50 19.04
C GLN A 285 -9.80 13.82 20.39
N MET A 286 -8.78 14.28 21.11
CA MET A 286 -8.44 13.80 22.45
C MET A 286 -9.56 14.10 23.45
N GLU A 287 -10.09 15.32 23.44
CA GLU A 287 -11.21 15.76 24.27
C GLU A 287 -12.47 14.93 23.97
N ALA A 288 -12.77 14.71 22.69
CA ALA A 288 -13.93 13.94 22.29
C ALA A 288 -13.81 12.45 22.66
N LEU A 289 -12.64 11.85 22.45
CA LEU A 289 -12.36 10.47 22.85
C LEU A 289 -12.46 10.30 24.37
N ALA A 290 -11.86 11.21 25.14
CA ALA A 290 -11.96 11.23 26.60
C ALA A 290 -13.44 11.32 27.04
N GLY A 291 -14.20 12.26 26.48
CA GLY A 291 -15.63 12.40 26.77
C GLY A 291 -16.45 11.15 26.42
N GLY A 292 -16.16 10.49 25.29
CA GLY A 292 -16.82 9.24 24.91
C GLY A 292 -16.48 8.07 25.83
N LEU A 293 -15.22 7.94 26.23
CA LEU A 293 -14.78 6.92 27.19
C LEU A 293 -15.43 7.12 28.56
N GLU A 294 -15.54 8.38 29.02
CA GLU A 294 -16.24 8.70 30.27
C GLU A 294 -17.71 8.24 30.21
N ARG A 295 -18.43 8.57 29.13
CA ARG A 295 -19.85 8.28 28.94
C ARG A 295 -20.16 6.81 28.66
N SER A 296 -19.20 6.06 28.09
CA SER A 296 -19.39 4.65 27.74
C SER A 296 -19.52 3.70 28.94
N ASP A 297 -19.06 4.13 30.13
CA ASP A 297 -18.86 3.31 31.33
C ASP A 297 -18.08 1.99 31.10
N THR A 298 -17.35 1.92 30.00
CA THR A 298 -16.55 0.74 29.60
C THR A 298 -15.19 0.79 30.30
N ARG A 299 -14.65 -0.37 30.68
CA ARG A 299 -13.27 -0.47 31.16
C ARG A 299 -12.30 -0.29 30.00
N PHE A 300 -11.22 0.46 30.17
CA PHE A 300 -10.31 0.71 29.05
C PHE A 300 -8.85 0.86 29.44
N ILE A 301 -7.98 0.56 28.47
CA ILE A 301 -6.58 0.97 28.46
C ILE A 301 -6.38 1.90 27.28
N TRP A 302 -5.98 3.13 27.54
CA TRP A 302 -5.70 4.12 26.50
C TRP A 302 -4.21 4.45 26.46
N VAL A 303 -3.55 4.04 25.38
CA VAL A 303 -2.15 4.38 25.13
C VAL A 303 -2.09 5.71 24.42
N VAL A 304 -1.45 6.68 25.06
CA VAL A 304 -1.34 8.05 24.57
C VAL A 304 0.11 8.33 24.19
N LYS A 305 0.29 8.77 22.96
CA LYS A 305 1.57 9.28 22.49
C LYS A 305 1.69 10.75 22.90
N VAL A 306 2.74 11.06 23.65
CA VAL A 306 3.01 12.42 24.11
C VAL A 306 3.72 13.17 22.97
N GLY A 307 3.11 14.26 22.50
CA GLY A 307 3.71 15.15 21.52
C GLY A 307 4.86 15.97 22.11
N THR A 308 5.75 16.46 21.26
CA THR A 308 6.74 17.47 21.64
C THR A 308 6.06 18.80 21.99
N ALA A 309 6.75 19.68 22.72
CA ALA A 309 6.21 21.02 23.04
C ALA A 309 5.81 21.81 21.78
N GLN A 310 6.50 21.59 20.66
CA GLN A 310 6.18 22.20 19.38
C GLN A 310 4.88 21.61 18.80
N GLN A 311 4.73 20.29 18.80
CA GLN A 311 3.50 19.63 18.34
C GLN A 311 2.28 20.01 19.19
N THR A 312 2.44 20.20 20.49
CA THR A 312 1.34 20.71 21.34
C THR A 312 0.93 22.13 20.92
N LYS A 313 1.88 23.01 20.59
CA LYS A 313 1.58 24.34 20.03
C LYS A 313 0.90 24.27 18.66
N GLU A 314 1.20 23.24 17.87
CA GLU A 314 0.56 22.97 16.57
C GLU A 314 -0.85 22.37 16.68
N GLY A 315 -1.38 22.23 17.89
CA GLY A 315 -2.76 21.78 18.14
C GLY A 315 -2.91 20.28 18.40
N TYR A 316 -1.81 19.54 18.57
CA TYR A 316 -1.87 18.15 19.04
C TYR A 316 -2.22 18.09 20.52
N GLY A 317 -3.12 17.18 20.86
CA GLY A 317 -3.77 17.15 22.17
C GLY A 317 -2.95 16.45 23.25
N VAL A 318 -3.22 16.86 24.49
CA VAL A 318 -2.87 16.11 25.70
C VAL A 318 -4.12 15.49 26.30
N VAL A 319 -3.96 14.54 27.21
CA VAL A 319 -5.09 13.99 27.98
C VAL A 319 -5.73 15.13 28.78
N PRO A 320 -7.07 15.30 28.75
CA PRO A 320 -7.73 16.40 29.45
C PRO A 320 -7.51 16.37 30.96
N ASP A 321 -7.40 17.55 31.57
CA ASP A 321 -7.17 17.68 33.00
C ASP A 321 -8.28 17.01 33.83
N GLY A 322 -7.87 16.29 34.88
CA GLY A 322 -8.76 15.53 35.75
C GLY A 322 -9.39 14.27 35.13
N PHE A 323 -9.13 13.95 33.84
CA PHE A 323 -9.68 12.77 33.18
C PHE A 323 -9.35 11.49 33.92
N GLU A 324 -8.06 11.27 34.23
CA GLU A 324 -7.59 10.07 34.94
C GLU A 324 -8.28 9.90 36.31
N GLY A 325 -8.60 11.01 37.00
CA GLY A 325 -9.38 10.99 38.23
C GLY A 325 -10.84 10.58 38.02
N ARG A 326 -11.49 11.12 36.97
CA ARG A 326 -12.90 10.81 36.64
C ARG A 326 -13.12 9.37 36.19
N VAL A 327 -12.10 8.72 35.64
CA VAL A 327 -12.14 7.31 35.19
C VAL A 327 -11.43 6.34 36.13
N SER A 328 -11.06 6.79 37.34
CA SER A 328 -10.32 5.99 38.30
C SER A 328 -11.03 4.65 38.59
N GLY A 329 -10.27 3.56 38.60
CA GLY A 329 -10.77 2.20 38.80
C GLY A 329 -11.32 1.50 37.55
N ARG A 330 -11.64 2.23 36.47
CA ARG A 330 -12.13 1.64 35.20
C ARG A 330 -11.28 1.98 33.97
N GLY A 331 -10.48 3.04 34.01
CA GLY A 331 -9.61 3.45 32.92
C GLY A 331 -8.14 3.48 33.34
N LEU A 332 -7.25 2.99 32.48
CA LEU A 332 -5.81 3.16 32.61
C LEU A 332 -5.27 3.97 31.42
N VAL A 333 -4.63 5.10 31.69
CA VAL A 333 -3.97 5.92 30.67
C VAL A 333 -2.47 5.67 30.76
N ILE A 334 -1.86 5.29 29.63
CA ILE A 334 -0.44 4.99 29.57
C ILE A 334 0.23 5.94 28.58
N LYS A 335 1.16 6.74 29.08
CA LYS A 335 1.97 7.65 28.26
C LYS A 335 3.24 6.93 27.81
N GLY A 336 3.40 6.74 26.51
CA GLY A 336 4.58 6.08 25.93
C GLY A 336 4.26 4.72 25.30
N TRP A 337 5.11 3.73 25.55
CA TRP A 337 5.07 2.44 24.88
C TRP A 337 4.47 1.33 25.76
N VAL A 338 3.76 0.38 25.14
CA VAL A 338 3.23 -0.82 25.78
C VAL A 338 3.44 -2.07 24.90
N PRO A 339 3.49 -3.28 25.49
CA PRO A 339 3.52 -4.52 24.72
C PRO A 339 2.13 -4.82 24.13
N GLN A 340 1.77 -4.11 23.06
CA GLN A 340 0.43 -4.16 22.43
C GLN A 340 -0.04 -5.59 22.15
N VAL A 341 0.81 -6.44 21.57
CA VAL A 341 0.49 -7.85 21.27
C VAL A 341 0.08 -8.61 22.54
N ALA A 342 0.79 -8.41 23.65
CA ALA A 342 0.50 -9.08 24.91
C ALA A 342 -0.77 -8.53 25.57
N ILE A 343 -1.04 -7.21 25.46
CA ILE A 343 -2.30 -6.63 25.93
C ILE A 343 -3.48 -7.20 25.14
N LEU A 344 -3.40 -7.23 23.81
CA LEU A 344 -4.45 -7.77 22.95
C LEU A 344 -4.72 -9.25 23.26
N GLY A 345 -3.68 -10.03 23.53
CA GLY A 345 -3.80 -11.45 23.89
C GLY A 345 -4.39 -11.73 25.29
N HIS A 346 -4.61 -10.71 26.12
CA HIS A 346 -5.14 -10.89 27.47
C HIS A 346 -6.65 -11.17 27.46
N CYS A 347 -7.12 -12.14 28.26
CA CYS A 347 -8.52 -12.59 28.26
C CYS A 347 -9.56 -11.50 28.61
N ALA A 348 -9.16 -10.50 29.39
CA ALA A 348 -9.99 -9.34 29.74
C ALA A 348 -10.25 -8.40 28.55
N VAL A 349 -9.39 -8.38 27.52
CA VAL A 349 -9.54 -7.50 26.37
C VAL A 349 -10.56 -8.08 25.40
N GLY A 350 -11.63 -7.32 25.16
CA GLY A 350 -12.73 -7.72 24.27
C GLY A 350 -12.94 -6.81 23.07
N GLY A 351 -12.26 -5.67 23.03
CA GLY A 351 -12.31 -4.73 21.91
C GLY A 351 -11.01 -3.96 21.74
N PHE A 352 -10.74 -3.52 20.52
CA PHE A 352 -9.59 -2.70 20.17
C PHE A 352 -10.02 -1.49 19.34
N LEU A 353 -10.00 -0.30 19.94
CA LEU A 353 -10.15 0.95 19.20
C LEU A 353 -8.83 1.27 18.49
N SER A 354 -8.89 1.24 17.16
CA SER A 354 -7.71 1.27 16.30
C SER A 354 -7.93 2.14 15.08
N HIS A 355 -6.83 2.75 14.62
CA HIS A 355 -6.72 3.39 13.32
C HIS A 355 -6.82 2.43 12.12
N CYS A 356 -6.88 1.11 12.33
CA CYS A 356 -6.97 0.11 11.26
C CYS A 356 -5.72 -0.01 10.35
N GLY A 357 -4.52 0.31 10.85
CA GLY A 357 -3.27 -0.05 10.17
C GLY A 357 -3.10 -1.58 10.10
N TRP A 358 -2.56 -2.08 8.99
CA TRP A 358 -2.60 -3.53 8.68
C TRP A 358 -1.97 -4.43 9.75
N ASN A 359 -0.84 -4.04 10.33
CA ASN A 359 -0.23 -4.82 11.42
C ASN A 359 -1.15 -4.92 12.64
N SER A 360 -1.77 -3.80 13.05
CA SER A 360 -2.74 -3.78 14.16
C SER A 360 -4.00 -4.58 13.85
N VAL A 361 -4.42 -4.62 12.58
CA VAL A 361 -5.51 -5.51 12.14
C VAL A 361 -5.14 -6.97 12.34
N LEU A 362 -3.96 -7.40 11.86
CA LEU A 362 -3.50 -8.77 12.02
C LEU A 362 -3.33 -9.15 13.49
N GLU A 363 -2.77 -8.28 14.33
CA GLU A 363 -2.65 -8.49 15.77
C GLU A 363 -4.02 -8.67 16.44
N ALA A 364 -5.02 -7.88 16.04
CA ALA A 364 -6.39 -8.03 16.54
C ALA A 364 -7.02 -9.37 16.13
N MET A 365 -6.83 -9.76 14.86
CA MET A 365 -7.36 -11.03 14.34
C MET A 365 -6.71 -12.22 15.05
N VAL A 366 -5.40 -12.19 15.27
CA VAL A 366 -4.66 -13.21 16.02
C VAL A 366 -5.06 -13.24 17.50
N ALA A 367 -5.42 -12.10 18.10
CA ALA A 367 -5.91 -12.06 19.47
C ALA A 367 -7.38 -12.50 19.61
N GLY A 368 -8.14 -12.52 18.50
CA GLY A 368 -9.58 -12.76 18.52
C GLY A 368 -10.38 -11.59 19.08
N VAL A 369 -9.85 -10.38 18.92
CA VAL A 369 -10.41 -9.14 19.47
C VAL A 369 -11.15 -8.37 18.38
N MET A 370 -12.38 -7.94 18.70
CA MET A 370 -13.19 -7.12 17.79
C MET A 370 -12.58 -5.73 17.64
N VAL A 371 -12.55 -5.20 16.41
CA VAL A 371 -11.99 -3.87 16.13
C VAL A 371 -13.08 -2.80 16.18
N LEU A 372 -12.81 -1.71 16.92
CA LEU A 372 -13.55 -0.45 16.84
C LEU A 372 -12.74 0.49 15.94
N GLY A 373 -13.09 0.51 14.66
CA GLY A 373 -12.29 1.17 13.62
C GLY A 373 -12.51 2.67 13.57
N TRP A 374 -11.40 3.42 13.61
CA TRP A 374 -11.34 4.85 13.34
C TRP A 374 -10.25 5.12 12.28
N PRO A 375 -10.49 4.76 11.01
CA PRO A 375 -9.52 5.00 9.93
C PRO A 375 -9.30 6.50 9.70
N MET A 376 -8.05 6.88 9.44
CA MET A 376 -7.63 8.28 9.32
C MET A 376 -6.86 8.58 8.03
N GLU A 377 -5.98 7.68 7.59
CA GLU A 377 -5.05 7.92 6.48
C GLU A 377 -4.52 6.62 5.85
N ALA A 378 -3.54 6.75 4.94
CA ALA A 378 -2.89 5.65 4.24
C ALA A 378 -3.92 4.73 3.56
N ASP A 379 -3.94 3.45 3.94
CA ASP A 379 -4.81 2.37 3.49
C ASP A 379 -5.91 2.02 4.49
N GLN A 380 -5.99 2.74 5.61
CA GLN A 380 -6.80 2.37 6.77
C GLN A 380 -8.29 2.26 6.47
N PHE A 381 -8.81 3.09 5.57
CA PHE A 381 -10.21 3.05 5.16
C PHE A 381 -10.56 1.76 4.40
N VAL A 382 -9.64 1.28 3.56
CA VAL A 382 -9.79 0.02 2.83
C VAL A 382 -9.76 -1.15 3.82
N ASN A 383 -8.85 -1.11 4.79
CA ASN A 383 -8.79 -2.11 5.86
C ASN A 383 -10.06 -2.10 6.72
N ALA A 384 -10.55 -0.92 7.11
CA ALA A 384 -11.77 -0.77 7.88
C ALA A 384 -13.00 -1.31 7.12
N ARG A 385 -13.09 -1.08 5.81
CA ARG A 385 -14.13 -1.64 4.95
C ARG A 385 -14.10 -3.17 4.99
N LEU A 386 -12.94 -3.80 4.75
CA LEU A 386 -12.77 -5.25 4.81
C LEU A 386 -13.30 -5.84 6.13
N LEU A 387 -12.93 -5.25 7.26
CA LEU A 387 -13.31 -5.77 8.57
C LEU A 387 -14.79 -5.57 8.91
N VAL A 388 -15.37 -4.44 8.50
CA VAL A 388 -16.76 -4.09 8.81
C VAL A 388 -17.73 -4.80 7.86
N GLU A 389 -17.49 -4.70 6.56
CA GLU A 389 -18.45 -5.10 5.52
C GLU A 389 -18.25 -6.56 5.12
N ASP A 390 -17.01 -7.01 4.89
CA ASP A 390 -16.78 -8.35 4.36
C ASP A 390 -16.69 -9.41 5.48
N LYS A 391 -16.08 -9.05 6.61
CA LYS A 391 -15.83 -10.01 7.71
C LYS A 391 -16.77 -9.85 8.89
N GLY A 392 -17.31 -8.65 9.10
CA GLY A 392 -18.15 -8.35 10.25
C GLY A 392 -17.44 -8.61 11.58
N VAL A 393 -16.14 -8.31 11.66
CA VAL A 393 -15.31 -8.41 12.89
C VAL A 393 -15.01 -7.02 13.48
N ALA A 394 -15.58 -5.97 12.89
CA ALA A 394 -15.37 -4.59 13.32
C ALA A 394 -16.64 -3.75 13.33
N VAL A 395 -16.59 -2.66 14.09
CA VAL A 395 -17.56 -1.55 14.07
C VAL A 395 -16.79 -0.27 13.75
N ARG A 396 -17.30 0.54 12.82
CA ARG A 396 -16.71 1.86 12.54
C ARG A 396 -17.25 2.87 13.56
N VAL A 397 -16.37 3.51 14.31
CA VAL A 397 -16.74 4.47 15.38
C VAL A 397 -16.57 5.93 14.96
N CYS A 398 -15.66 6.19 14.02
CA CYS A 398 -15.42 7.48 13.38
C CYS A 398 -14.62 7.22 12.10
N GLU A 399 -14.45 8.22 11.24
CA GLU A 399 -13.62 8.14 10.03
C GLU A 399 -13.08 9.52 9.66
N GLY A 400 -11.83 9.60 9.21
CA GLY A 400 -11.19 10.85 8.77
C GLY A 400 -10.07 11.34 9.69
N ALA A 401 -9.04 11.93 9.09
CA ALA A 401 -7.85 12.43 9.79
C ALA A 401 -8.16 13.57 10.78
N ASP A 402 -9.11 14.43 10.44
CA ASP A 402 -9.48 15.63 11.19
C ASP A 402 -10.86 15.54 11.84
N SER A 403 -11.58 14.44 11.61
CA SER A 403 -12.91 14.23 12.16
C SER A 403 -12.86 14.16 13.67
N VAL A 404 -13.76 14.90 14.31
CA VAL A 404 -13.97 14.89 15.76
C VAL A 404 -15.32 14.20 16.02
N PRO A 405 -15.34 13.01 16.65
CA PRO A 405 -16.60 12.33 16.92
C PRO A 405 -17.40 13.08 17.97
N ASN A 406 -18.73 13.01 17.88
CA ASN A 406 -19.58 13.46 18.98
C ASN A 406 -19.34 12.54 20.21
N PRO A 407 -19.02 13.07 21.40
CA PRO A 407 -18.70 12.23 22.57
C PRO A 407 -19.85 11.35 23.05
N ASP A 408 -21.09 11.82 22.97
CA ASP A 408 -22.28 11.04 23.36
C ASP A 408 -22.45 9.83 22.44
N GLU A 409 -22.36 10.06 21.14
CA GLU A 409 -22.49 9.01 20.14
C GLU A 409 -21.33 8.01 20.24
N LEU A 410 -20.09 8.50 20.40
CA LEU A 410 -18.92 7.64 20.60
C LEU A 410 -19.09 6.77 21.85
N GLY A 411 -19.51 7.36 22.97
CA GLY A 411 -19.75 6.63 24.21
C GLY A 411 -20.81 5.54 24.06
N ARG A 412 -21.92 5.86 23.38
CA ARG A 412 -23.01 4.92 23.08
C ARG A 412 -22.55 3.77 22.18
N VAL A 413 -21.79 4.07 21.13
CA VAL A 413 -21.26 3.05 20.21
C VAL A 413 -20.25 2.15 20.91
N ILE A 414 -19.36 2.70 21.75
CA ILE A 414 -18.42 1.91 22.56
C ILE A 414 -19.18 0.99 23.50
N GLN A 415 -20.10 1.53 24.30
CA GLN A 415 -20.88 0.76 25.27
C GLN A 415 -21.63 -0.39 24.58
N LYS A 416 -22.36 -0.09 23.50
CA LYS A 416 -23.09 -1.11 22.73
C LYS A 416 -22.16 -2.15 22.11
N SER A 417 -20.99 -1.73 21.63
CA SER A 417 -20.04 -2.66 21.00
C SER A 417 -19.41 -3.60 22.03
N MET A 418 -19.21 -3.12 23.25
CA MET A 418 -18.51 -3.84 24.31
C MET A 418 -19.37 -4.81 25.10
N THR A 419 -20.65 -4.98 24.76
CA THR A 419 -21.50 -6.03 25.35
C THR A 419 -20.97 -7.43 25.02
N MET A 420 -21.30 -8.41 25.86
CA MET A 420 -20.80 -9.79 25.71
C MET A 420 -21.46 -10.55 24.56
N ASP A 421 -22.71 -10.20 24.25
CA ASP A 421 -23.55 -10.82 23.22
C ASP A 421 -23.31 -10.25 21.80
N ASN A 422 -22.40 -9.27 21.66
CA ASN A 422 -22.10 -8.71 20.35
C ASN A 422 -21.53 -9.81 19.41
N PRO A 423 -22.22 -10.18 18.33
CA PRO A 423 -21.83 -11.30 17.47
C PRO A 423 -20.48 -11.08 16.78
N LYS A 424 -20.01 -9.84 16.69
CA LYS A 424 -18.71 -9.50 16.11
C LYS A 424 -17.55 -9.98 16.97
N LYS A 425 -17.70 -10.04 18.30
CA LYS A 425 -16.70 -10.63 19.21
C LYS A 425 -16.51 -12.12 18.94
N GLU A 426 -17.62 -12.84 18.73
CA GLU A 426 -17.57 -14.26 18.38
C GLU A 426 -16.96 -14.50 16.99
N ARG A 427 -17.31 -13.65 16.00
CA ARG A 427 -16.66 -13.69 14.68
C ARG A 427 -15.16 -13.42 14.77
N ALA A 428 -14.71 -12.49 15.62
CA ALA A 428 -13.29 -12.23 15.83
C ALA A 428 -12.58 -13.45 16.44
N LYS A 429 -13.18 -14.14 17.42
CA LYS A 429 -12.63 -15.39 17.95
C LYS A 429 -12.52 -16.49 16.89
N LYS A 430 -13.53 -16.66 16.05
CA LYS A 430 -13.46 -17.61 14.91
C LYS A 430 -12.35 -17.21 13.92
N MET A 431 -12.19 -15.92 13.66
CA MET A 431 -11.11 -15.41 12.80
C MET A 431 -9.73 -15.70 13.39
N ARG A 432 -9.56 -15.60 14.71
CA ARG A 432 -8.34 -16.06 15.39
C ARG A 432 -8.09 -17.54 15.12
N ASP A 433 -9.11 -18.37 15.31
CA ASP A 433 -8.93 -19.81 15.16
C ASP A 433 -8.51 -20.17 13.72
N GLU A 434 -9.06 -19.48 12.72
CA GLU A 434 -8.61 -19.58 11.32
C GLU A 434 -7.19 -19.04 11.10
N ALA A 435 -6.82 -17.93 11.74
CA ALA A 435 -5.47 -17.37 11.68
C ALA A 435 -4.42 -18.30 12.29
N LEU A 436 -4.71 -18.92 13.44
CA LEU A 436 -3.84 -19.90 14.08
C LEU A 436 -3.73 -21.18 13.24
N LYS A 437 -4.85 -21.64 12.69
CA LYS A 437 -4.89 -22.79 11.80
C LYS A 437 -4.09 -22.55 10.52
N SER A 438 -4.17 -21.36 9.91
CA SER A 438 -3.43 -21.06 8.68
C SER A 438 -1.93 -21.18 8.85
N VAL A 439 -1.41 -20.86 10.04
CA VAL A 439 0.03 -20.93 10.34
C VAL A 439 0.49 -22.22 11.03
N SER A 440 -0.43 -23.15 11.34
CA SER A 440 -0.09 -24.48 11.85
C SER A 440 0.75 -25.27 10.85
N GLU A 441 1.43 -26.35 11.27
CA GLU A 441 2.32 -27.15 10.40
C GLU A 441 1.67 -27.59 9.07
N VAL A 442 0.37 -27.90 9.09
CA VAL A 442 -0.40 -28.32 7.92
C VAL A 442 -1.29 -27.22 7.33
N GLY A 443 -1.18 -26.00 7.86
CA GLY A 443 -1.95 -24.82 7.48
C GLY A 443 -1.57 -24.27 6.11
N GLU A 444 -2.51 -23.57 5.46
CA GLU A 444 -2.32 -23.05 4.10
C GLU A 444 -1.18 -22.04 4.01
N SER A 445 -1.01 -21.17 5.00
CA SER A 445 0.09 -20.19 5.04
C SER A 445 1.45 -20.83 5.32
N SER A 446 1.50 -22.01 5.95
CA SER A 446 2.73 -22.85 5.99
C SER A 446 3.05 -23.41 4.62
N LYS A 447 2.04 -24.03 3.98
CA LYS A 447 2.21 -24.66 2.67
C LYS A 447 2.67 -23.66 1.62
N GLU A 448 2.05 -22.49 1.55
CA GLU A 448 2.44 -21.45 0.58
C GLU A 448 3.84 -20.88 0.85
N LEU A 449 4.26 -20.80 2.12
CA LEU A 449 5.63 -20.43 2.47
C LEU A 449 6.63 -21.51 2.04
N ASP A 450 6.30 -22.78 2.25
CA ASP A 450 7.15 -23.90 1.85
C ASP A 450 7.20 -24.03 0.31
N GLU A 451 6.10 -23.80 -0.40
CA GLU A 451 6.05 -23.70 -1.86
C GLU A 451 6.97 -22.60 -2.39
N LEU A 452 6.89 -21.39 -1.80
CA LEU A 452 7.81 -20.28 -2.12
C LEU A 452 9.27 -20.72 -1.95
N VAL A 453 9.60 -21.34 -0.81
CA VAL A 453 10.96 -21.80 -0.49
C VAL A 453 11.46 -22.84 -1.48
N GLU A 454 10.64 -23.84 -1.78
CA GLU A 454 10.99 -24.93 -2.69
C GLU A 454 11.16 -24.44 -4.13
N GLU A 455 10.29 -23.54 -4.61
CA GLU A 455 10.45 -22.92 -5.92
C GLU A 455 11.73 -22.08 -6.04
N ARG A 456 12.17 -21.44 -4.95
CA ARG A 456 13.45 -20.72 -4.92
C ARG A 456 14.64 -21.66 -4.87
N LYS A 457 14.59 -22.74 -4.09
CA LYS A 457 15.68 -23.73 -4.06
C LYS A 457 15.83 -24.45 -5.41
N ARG A 458 14.73 -24.83 -6.05
CA ARG A 458 14.75 -25.56 -7.33
C ARG A 458 15.30 -24.74 -8.49
N SER A 459 14.92 -23.45 -8.62
CA SER A 459 15.42 -22.64 -9.74
C SER A 459 16.94 -22.45 -9.70
N LEU A 460 17.54 -22.58 -8.52
CA LEU A 460 18.98 -22.46 -8.29
C LEU A 460 19.76 -23.74 -8.59
N ALA A 461 19.10 -24.91 -8.52
CA ALA A 461 19.71 -26.18 -8.91
C ALA A 461 19.81 -26.34 -10.43
N ILE A 462 19.02 -25.60 -11.22
CA ILE A 462 18.85 -25.82 -12.66
C ILE A 462 19.70 -24.85 -13.52
N THR A 463 20.25 -23.77 -12.95
CA THR A 463 20.98 -22.75 -13.72
C THR A 463 22.46 -22.68 -13.28
N PRO A 464 23.40 -23.30 -14.01
CA PRO A 464 24.81 -22.94 -13.86
C PRO A 464 25.00 -21.51 -14.40
N LEU A 465 25.76 -20.68 -13.68
CA LEU A 465 26.15 -19.33 -14.16
C LEU A 465 26.77 -19.44 -15.56
N LYS A 466 26.00 -19.16 -16.61
CA LYS A 466 26.56 -18.82 -17.91
C LYS A 466 26.79 -17.32 -17.91
N SER A 467 28.05 -16.93 -18.08
CA SER A 467 28.45 -15.58 -18.44
C SER A 467 27.60 -15.08 -19.61
N GLN A 468 26.76 -14.08 -19.40
CA GLN A 468 26.01 -13.44 -20.48
C GLN A 468 26.84 -12.33 -21.14
N PRO A 469 26.66 -12.12 -22.46
CA PRO A 469 27.39 -11.11 -23.21
C PRO A 469 26.89 -9.70 -22.88
N SER A 470 27.82 -8.77 -22.94
CA SER A 470 27.63 -7.32 -22.84
C SER A 470 26.79 -6.80 -24.01
N GLN A 471 25.48 -6.65 -23.81
CA GLN A 471 24.62 -5.61 -24.39
C GLN A 471 23.18 -5.80 -23.90
N VAL A 472 22.73 -4.93 -22.99
CA VAL A 472 21.32 -4.80 -22.60
C VAL A 472 20.78 -3.52 -23.25
N PRO A 473 19.58 -3.52 -23.88
CA PRO A 473 19.04 -2.32 -24.50
C PRO A 473 18.68 -1.27 -23.44
N THR A 474 19.10 -0.03 -23.65
CA THR A 474 18.88 1.09 -22.73
C THR A 474 17.48 1.68 -22.72
N ARG A 475 16.49 1.06 -23.39
CA ARG A 475 15.07 1.47 -23.33
C ARG A 475 14.17 0.26 -23.57
N TYR A 476 13.38 -0.13 -22.56
CA TYR A 476 12.17 -0.92 -22.78
C TYR A 476 10.98 0.03 -22.80
N PRO A 477 10.11 -0.02 -23.83
CA PRO A 477 8.83 0.67 -23.79
C PRO A 477 7.92 -0.12 -22.84
N ILE A 478 7.80 0.33 -21.59
CA ILE A 478 6.72 -0.12 -20.73
C ILE A 478 5.46 0.59 -21.24
N PHE A 479 4.42 -0.19 -21.57
CA PHE A 479 3.11 0.19 -22.16
C PHE A 479 2.90 0.09 -23.69
N SER A 480 3.42 -0.93 -24.39
CA SER A 480 2.92 -1.24 -25.77
C SER A 480 2.06 -2.51 -25.89
N HIS A 481 1.91 -3.32 -24.83
CA HIS A 481 1.22 -4.62 -24.93
C HIS A 481 -0.19 -4.71 -24.30
N TYR A 482 -0.81 -3.57 -23.98
CA TYR A 482 -2.23 -3.53 -23.59
C TYR A 482 -3.10 -2.60 -24.46
N SER A 483 -2.61 -2.20 -25.63
CA SER A 483 -3.35 -1.42 -26.63
C SER A 483 -3.24 -2.06 -28.01
N SER A 484 -3.82 -3.24 -28.18
CA SER A 484 -3.91 -3.87 -29.50
C SER A 484 -5.36 -4.20 -29.84
N HIS A 485 -6.19 -3.15 -29.96
CA HIS A 485 -7.40 -3.14 -30.78
C HIS A 485 -7.56 -1.73 -31.41
N PRO A 486 -7.29 -1.54 -32.72
CA PRO A 486 -7.26 -0.21 -33.34
C PRO A 486 -8.64 0.45 -33.53
N PHE A 487 -9.74 -0.24 -33.21
CA PHE A 487 -11.08 0.21 -33.60
C PHE A 487 -11.84 1.04 -32.55
N PHE A 488 -11.32 1.19 -31.32
CA PHE A 488 -12.03 1.91 -30.25
C PHE A 488 -11.73 3.42 -30.15
N HIS A 489 -10.69 3.92 -30.83
CA HIS A 489 -10.29 5.34 -30.73
C HIS A 489 -10.84 6.29 -31.81
N LEU A 490 -11.55 5.78 -32.82
CA LEU A 490 -12.13 6.63 -33.87
C LEU A 490 -13.52 7.18 -33.53
N GLN A 491 -14.27 6.54 -32.64
CA GLN A 491 -15.66 6.91 -32.32
C GLN A 491 -15.79 8.28 -31.60
N PRO A 492 -14.95 8.62 -30.60
CA PRO A 492 -15.01 9.92 -29.95
C PRO A 492 -14.61 11.06 -30.89
N LEU A 493 -13.58 10.85 -31.73
CA LEU A 493 -13.09 11.84 -32.69
C LEU A 493 -14.09 12.11 -33.82
N LEU A 494 -14.74 11.06 -34.33
CA LEU A 494 -15.83 11.18 -35.31
C LEU A 494 -17.05 11.89 -34.71
N SER A 495 -17.36 11.70 -33.42
CA SER A 495 -18.45 12.39 -32.75
C SER A 495 -18.18 13.90 -32.56
N LEU A 496 -16.92 14.26 -32.31
CA LEU A 496 -16.45 15.64 -32.22
C LEU A 496 -16.44 16.34 -33.59
N LEU A 497 -15.97 15.65 -34.63
CA LEU A 497 -16.05 16.12 -36.03
C LEU A 497 -17.50 16.27 -36.50
N HIS A 498 -18.39 15.35 -36.14
CA HIS A 498 -19.80 15.43 -36.50
C HIS A 498 -20.48 16.64 -35.86
N ARG A 499 -20.22 16.90 -34.55
CA ARG A 499 -20.72 18.07 -33.80
C ARG A 499 -20.15 19.40 -34.29
N ALA A 500 -18.92 19.43 -34.78
CA ALA A 500 -18.30 20.63 -35.35
C ALA A 500 -18.87 20.98 -36.74
N ILE A 501 -19.34 19.99 -37.51
CA ILE A 501 -19.85 20.18 -38.88
C ILE A 501 -21.38 20.39 -38.91
N THR A 502 -22.12 19.97 -37.88
CA THR A 502 -23.60 20.06 -37.87
C THR A 502 -24.17 21.50 -38.03
N PRO A 503 -23.54 22.57 -37.50
CA PRO A 503 -24.08 23.93 -37.64
C PRO A 503 -23.99 24.51 -39.06
N LEU A 504 -23.25 23.89 -39.98
CA LEU A 504 -23.05 24.38 -41.35
C LEU A 504 -24.08 23.84 -42.37
N LYS A 505 -25.04 22.99 -41.95
CA LYS A 505 -26.04 22.37 -42.84
C LYS A 505 -27.45 22.94 -42.73
N SER A 506 -27.71 23.92 -41.87
CA SER A 506 -29.06 24.50 -41.70
C SER A 506 -29.07 26.02 -41.92
N ALA A 507 -28.76 26.45 -43.14
CA ALA A 507 -29.13 27.79 -43.62
C ALA A 507 -29.44 27.70 -45.12
N SER A 508 -30.72 27.82 -45.47
CA SER A 508 -31.23 28.04 -46.82
C SER A 508 -31.93 29.42 -46.84
N PRO A 509 -31.93 30.15 -47.96
CA PRO A 509 -31.92 31.62 -47.95
C PRO A 509 -33.33 32.23 -48.09
N CYS A 510 -33.56 33.34 -47.40
CA CYS A 510 -34.59 34.31 -47.77
C CYS A 510 -33.96 35.71 -47.87
N CYS A 511 -34.15 36.33 -49.04
CA CYS A 511 -33.88 37.72 -49.46
C CYS A 511 -34.31 38.77 -48.41
N SER A 512 -33.83 40.02 -48.33
CA SER A 512 -33.14 40.91 -49.28
C SER A 512 -32.69 42.20 -48.56
N LEU A 513 -31.57 42.77 -49.04
CA LEU A 513 -31.20 44.21 -49.07
C LEU A 513 -30.68 44.95 -47.81
N LEU A 514 -29.36 45.22 -47.90
CA LEU A 514 -28.63 46.49 -47.67
C LEU A 514 -27.98 46.80 -46.29
N HIS A 515 -26.65 46.65 -46.34
CA HIS A 515 -25.56 47.44 -45.72
C HIS A 515 -25.20 47.27 -44.23
N CYS A 516 -24.12 46.51 -43.95
CA CYS A 516 -22.82 47.03 -43.45
C CYS A 516 -21.74 45.90 -43.36
N ALA A 517 -20.55 46.18 -43.94
CA ALA A 517 -19.19 45.61 -43.75
C ALA A 517 -18.88 44.08 -43.78
N PRO A 518 -17.79 43.62 -44.45
CA PRO A 518 -17.36 42.21 -44.47
C PRO A 518 -16.43 41.85 -43.28
N PRO A 519 -16.50 40.62 -42.71
CA PRO A 519 -15.51 40.10 -41.76
C PRO A 519 -14.39 39.30 -42.47
N PRO A 520 -13.26 39.00 -41.80
CA PRO A 520 -11.98 38.68 -42.44
C PRO A 520 -11.90 37.24 -42.98
N CYS A 521 -11.13 37.05 -44.05
CA CYS A 521 -10.78 35.76 -44.65
C CYS A 521 -10.15 34.79 -43.64
N TRP A 522 -10.87 33.72 -43.27
CA TRP A 522 -10.39 32.63 -42.41
C TRP A 522 -10.57 31.23 -43.04
N SER A 523 -10.59 31.10 -44.37
CA SER A 523 -10.94 29.82 -45.02
C SER A 523 -9.81 29.05 -45.73
N SER A 524 -8.57 29.54 -45.75
CA SER A 524 -7.46 28.81 -46.41
C SER A 524 -6.31 28.43 -45.49
N VAL A 525 -6.01 29.25 -44.48
CA VAL A 525 -4.87 29.03 -43.56
C VAL A 525 -5.16 27.94 -42.53
N VAL A 526 -6.41 27.85 -42.04
CA VAL A 526 -6.84 26.81 -41.09
C VAL A 526 -6.87 25.41 -41.74
N PHE A 527 -7.22 25.34 -43.02
CA PHE A 527 -7.32 24.07 -43.75
C PHE A 527 -5.95 23.47 -44.10
N ILE A 528 -4.99 24.32 -44.49
CA ILE A 528 -3.60 23.89 -44.74
C ILE A 528 -2.95 23.44 -43.42
N SER A 529 -3.18 24.19 -42.33
CA SER A 529 -2.65 23.85 -41.00
C SER A 529 -3.19 22.53 -40.44
N LEU A 530 -4.43 22.12 -40.78
CA LEU A 530 -5.03 20.87 -40.31
C LEU A 530 -4.49 19.65 -41.07
N LEU A 531 -4.23 19.79 -42.37
CA LEU A 531 -3.59 18.73 -43.19
C LEU A 531 -2.12 18.54 -42.82
N ASP A 532 -1.42 19.62 -42.51
CA ASP A 532 -0.03 19.56 -42.01
C ASP A 532 0.04 18.94 -40.61
N LEU A 533 -0.94 19.21 -39.73
CA LEU A 533 -1.02 18.58 -38.41
C LEU A 533 -1.30 17.07 -38.49
N LEU A 534 -2.18 16.63 -39.39
CA LEU A 534 -2.49 15.22 -39.59
C LEU A 534 -1.28 14.47 -40.19
N SER A 535 -0.60 15.07 -41.17
CA SER A 535 0.63 14.52 -41.74
C SER A 535 1.77 14.39 -40.71
N ALA A 536 1.88 15.38 -39.80
CA ALA A 536 2.89 15.39 -38.74
C ALA A 536 2.61 14.41 -37.59
N PHE A 537 1.34 14.23 -37.20
CA PHE A 537 0.95 13.25 -36.18
C PHE A 537 1.18 11.80 -36.63
N ASP A 538 0.96 11.53 -37.92
CA ASP A 538 0.99 10.15 -38.44
C ASP A 538 2.39 9.64 -38.81
N SER A 539 3.36 10.55 -39.03
CA SER A 539 4.78 10.19 -39.14
C SER A 539 5.35 9.62 -37.84
N VAL A 540 4.70 9.88 -36.69
CA VAL A 540 5.18 9.48 -35.36
C VAL A 540 4.66 8.10 -34.94
N LEU A 541 3.58 7.58 -35.58
CA LEU A 541 2.88 6.37 -35.15
C LEU A 541 3.19 5.10 -35.97
N ALA A 542 3.78 5.21 -37.15
CA ALA A 542 4.03 4.05 -38.02
C ALA A 542 5.40 3.39 -37.77
N THR A 543 5.41 2.13 -37.31
CA THR A 543 6.63 1.41 -36.93
C THR A 543 7.34 0.71 -38.10
N SER A 544 6.69 0.57 -39.27
CA SER A 544 7.28 -0.01 -40.48
C SER A 544 7.13 0.87 -41.72
N ARG A 545 7.95 0.60 -42.76
CA ARG A 545 7.92 1.35 -44.04
C ARG A 545 6.70 1.00 -44.90
N THR A 546 6.17 -0.21 -44.76
CA THR A 546 5.01 -0.70 -45.52
C THR A 546 3.71 -0.07 -45.02
N GLU A 547 3.53 0.02 -43.69
CA GLU A 547 2.38 0.70 -43.08
C GLU A 547 2.34 2.19 -43.42
N ARG A 548 3.52 2.85 -43.50
CA ARG A 548 3.61 4.24 -43.99
C ARG A 548 3.06 4.40 -45.40
N ASN A 549 3.37 3.48 -46.31
CA ASN A 549 2.96 3.60 -47.71
C ASN A 549 1.45 3.36 -47.92
N GLU A 550 0.86 2.39 -47.22
CA GLU A 550 -0.59 2.14 -47.30
C GLU A 550 -1.40 3.28 -46.68
N MET A 551 -0.94 3.84 -45.56
CA MET A 551 -1.61 4.95 -44.89
C MET A 551 -1.50 6.25 -45.71
N HIS A 552 -0.35 6.50 -46.34
CA HIS A 552 -0.17 7.66 -47.23
C HIS A 552 -1.10 7.61 -48.44
N LYS A 553 -1.36 6.41 -48.97
CA LYS A 553 -2.35 6.20 -50.03
C LYS A 553 -3.77 6.53 -49.55
N HIS A 554 -4.15 6.07 -48.36
CA HIS A 554 -5.48 6.33 -47.80
C HIS A 554 -5.74 7.83 -47.53
N VAL A 555 -4.75 8.54 -47.00
CA VAL A 555 -4.85 10.00 -46.78
C VAL A 555 -4.98 10.76 -48.10
N LYS A 556 -4.28 10.31 -49.14
CA LYS A 556 -4.37 10.90 -50.48
C LYS A 556 -5.77 10.71 -51.08
N ASP A 557 -6.35 9.52 -50.93
CA ASP A 557 -7.70 9.21 -51.41
C ASP A 557 -8.78 10.04 -50.67
N VAL A 558 -8.62 10.26 -49.36
CA VAL A 558 -9.53 11.11 -48.56
C VAL A 558 -9.39 12.59 -48.95
N ALA A 559 -8.16 13.07 -49.16
CA ALA A 559 -7.90 14.45 -49.58
C ALA A 559 -8.45 14.73 -51.00
N GLU A 560 -8.35 13.78 -51.92
CA GLU A 560 -8.94 13.87 -53.26
C GLU A 560 -10.47 13.84 -53.19
N GLY A 561 -11.06 13.00 -52.33
CA GLY A 561 -12.51 12.96 -52.09
C GLY A 561 -13.07 14.22 -51.42
N MET A 562 -12.27 14.95 -50.63
CA MET A 562 -12.64 16.23 -50.03
C MET A 562 -12.43 17.42 -50.98
N ARG A 563 -11.50 17.35 -51.94
CA ARG A 563 -11.37 18.36 -53.01
C ARG A 563 -12.47 18.26 -54.07
N ALA A 564 -13.07 17.09 -54.24
CA ALA A 564 -14.15 16.84 -55.19
C ALA A 564 -15.54 17.25 -54.68
N LYS A 565 -15.69 17.55 -53.38
CA LYS A 565 -16.92 18.06 -52.73
C LYS A 565 -16.77 19.53 -52.44
#